data_AF-A0AAE2YS85-F1
#
_entry.id   AF-A0AAE2YS85-F1
#
_cell.length_a   1.000
_cell.length_b   1.000
_cell.length_c   1.000
_cell.angle_alpha   90.00
_cell.angle_beta   90.00
_cell.angle_gamma   90.00
#
_symmetry.space_group_name_H-M   'P 1'
#
loop_
_entity.id
_entity.type
_entity.pdbx_description
1 polymer ?
#
loop_
_entity_poly.entity_id
_entity_poly.type
_entity_poly.pdbx_seq_one_letter_code
_entity_poly.pdbx_strand_id
1 'polypeptide(L)'
;MVKMHFGKLAYQAVFSMRFSAPNNSTTRETTMLPRPRIHLLDKIGHVWPVANTDDFESGYWWRIGQKNADALVGGHLYLHMAQSETSHHGGVIVGYRIQADGKYAGRYIFRFHPTPEHIGIFAMPGRWLFRYKQLVL
;
A
#
# COMPACT_ATOMS: atom_id res chain seq x y z
N MET A 1 26.14 61.88 11.46
CA MET A 1 25.74 60.48 11.19
C MET A 1 26.98 59.61 11.20
N VAL A 2 27.26 58.94 12.32
CA VAL A 2 28.45 58.08 12.50
C VAL A 2 28.02 56.63 12.24
N LYS A 3 28.54 56.01 11.18
CA LYS A 3 28.42 54.57 10.93
C LYS A 3 29.54 53.86 11.69
N MET A 4 29.19 53.21 12.80
CA MET A 4 30.05 52.22 13.45
C MET A 4 29.85 50.87 12.77
N HIS A 5 30.94 50.20 12.36
CA HIS A 5 30.95 48.77 12.04
C HIS A 5 32.13 48.11 12.78
N PHE A 6 31.84 47.61 13.99
CA PHE A 6 32.55 46.50 14.64
C PHE A 6 31.81 45.22 14.25
N GLY A 7 32.39 44.02 14.12
CA GLY A 7 33.77 43.59 14.29
C GLY A 7 33.94 42.21 13.62
N LYS A 8 35.20 41.84 13.38
CA LYS A 8 35.62 40.47 13.06
C LYS A 8 35.45 39.60 14.30
N LEU A 9 34.72 38.49 14.19
CA LEU A 9 34.70 37.44 15.21
C LEU A 9 35.35 36.17 14.66
N ALA A 10 36.07 35.54 15.58
CA ALA A 10 37.14 34.58 15.36
C ALA A 10 36.64 33.21 14.88
N TYR A 11 37.47 32.60 14.02
CA TYR A 11 37.57 31.16 13.87
C TYR A 11 38.18 30.57 15.15
N GLN A 12 37.44 29.69 15.83
CA GLN A 12 37.92 28.44 16.45
C GLN A 12 36.82 27.85 17.37
N ALA A 13 36.37 26.65 17.04
CA ALA A 13 35.91 25.67 18.02
C ALA A 13 35.99 24.28 17.37
N VAL A 14 37.01 23.51 17.76
CA VAL A 14 37.19 22.11 17.41
C VAL A 14 36.29 21.31 18.34
N PHE A 15 35.15 20.83 17.84
CA PHE A 15 34.29 19.92 18.59
C PHE A 15 34.57 18.48 18.15
N SER A 16 35.43 17.80 18.91
CA SER A 16 35.69 16.37 18.76
C SER A 16 34.53 15.57 19.35
N MET A 17 33.48 15.34 18.55
CA MET A 17 32.43 14.39 18.90
C MET A 17 32.86 12.99 18.43
N ARG A 18 33.21 12.13 19.39
CA ARG A 18 33.38 10.69 19.14
C ARG A 18 32.02 10.13 18.72
N PHE A 19 31.88 9.74 17.46
CA PHE A 19 30.79 8.91 17.02
C PHE A 19 30.99 7.51 17.61
N SER A 20 30.28 7.19 18.69
CA SER A 20 30.03 5.80 19.05
C SER A 20 29.05 5.28 18.01
N ALA A 21 29.51 4.38 17.14
CA ALA A 21 28.65 3.68 16.20
C ALA A 21 27.53 2.97 16.97
N PRO A 22 26.24 3.16 16.64
CA PRO A 22 25.22 2.26 17.16
C PRO A 22 25.50 0.87 16.57
N ASN A 23 25.86 -0.02 17.49
CA ASN A 23 25.71 -1.46 17.46
C ASN A 23 24.91 -1.99 16.25
N ASN A 24 25.64 -2.69 15.40
CA ASN A 24 25.12 -3.53 14.35
C ASN A 24 24.26 -4.66 14.94
N SER A 25 22.97 -4.38 15.19
CA SER A 25 21.93 -5.40 15.16
C SER A 25 21.19 -5.26 13.84
N THR A 26 21.87 -5.65 12.75
CA THR A 26 21.20 -5.99 11.49
C THR A 26 20.28 -7.19 11.79
N THR A 27 19.07 -6.89 12.23
CA THR A 27 17.94 -7.80 12.15
C THR A 27 17.92 -8.28 10.72
N ARG A 28 18.05 -9.59 10.52
CA ARG A 28 18.07 -10.21 9.20
C ARG A 28 16.88 -9.67 8.41
N GLU A 29 17.16 -8.76 7.48
CA GLU A 29 16.21 -8.33 6.48
C GLU A 29 16.03 -9.55 5.58
N THR A 30 15.16 -10.46 6.01
CA THR A 30 14.52 -11.43 5.12
C THR A 30 14.15 -10.61 3.91
N THR A 31 14.74 -10.94 2.75
CA THR A 31 14.47 -10.28 1.48
C THR A 31 12.98 -10.50 1.21
N MET A 32 12.13 -9.64 1.77
CA MET A 32 10.69 -9.78 1.69
C MET A 32 10.39 -9.53 0.23
N LEU A 33 9.98 -10.58 -0.48
CA LEU A 33 9.40 -10.41 -1.80
C LEU A 33 8.37 -9.29 -1.70
N PRO A 34 8.37 -8.33 -2.65
CA PRO A 34 7.46 -7.21 -2.58
C PRO A 34 6.04 -7.75 -2.43
N ARG A 35 5.32 -7.26 -1.42
CA ARG A 35 3.97 -7.72 -1.14
C ARG A 35 3.12 -7.59 -2.42
N PRO A 36 2.34 -8.62 -2.75
CA PRO A 36 1.52 -8.61 -3.94
C PRO A 36 0.52 -7.46 -3.86
N ARG A 37 0.24 -6.82 -4.99
CA ARG A 37 -0.64 -5.65 -5.04
C ARG A 37 -1.61 -5.72 -6.20
N ILE A 38 -2.83 -5.25 -5.99
CA ILE A 38 -3.87 -5.18 -7.01
C ILE A 38 -4.54 -3.81 -7.02
N HIS A 39 -4.78 -3.27 -8.21
CA HIS A 39 -5.55 -2.04 -8.42
C HIS A 39 -6.87 -2.37 -9.11
N LEU A 40 -7.98 -1.94 -8.51
CA LEU A 40 -9.33 -2.24 -8.98
C LEU A 40 -10.10 -0.95 -9.19
N LEU A 41 -11.01 -0.92 -10.18
CA LEU A 41 -11.99 0.16 -10.27
C LEU A 41 -13.17 -0.14 -9.33
N ASP A 42 -13.55 0.86 -8.54
CA ASP A 42 -14.77 0.88 -7.74
C ASP A 42 -15.88 1.53 -8.56
N LYS A 43 -16.45 0.75 -9.47
CA LYS A 43 -17.64 1.21 -10.19
C LYS A 43 -18.83 1.12 -9.24
N ILE A 44 -19.24 2.28 -8.73
CA ILE A 44 -20.49 2.51 -7.98
C ILE A 44 -20.45 1.92 -6.55
N GLY A 45 -19.61 2.44 -5.66
CA GLY A 45 -19.82 2.39 -4.21
C GLY A 45 -20.05 0.99 -3.59
N HIS A 46 -19.47 -0.05 -4.17
CA HIS A 46 -19.62 -1.43 -3.71
C HIS A 46 -18.51 -1.78 -2.72
N VAL A 47 -18.21 -0.85 -1.81
CA VAL A 47 -17.32 -1.08 -0.69
C VAL A 47 -18.15 -1.05 0.57
N TRP A 48 -18.19 -2.17 1.29
CA TRP A 48 -19.08 -2.34 2.43
C TRP A 48 -18.29 -2.54 3.71
N PRO A 49 -18.62 -1.85 4.81
CA PRO A 49 -18.04 -2.17 6.10
C PRO A 49 -18.50 -3.58 6.53
N VAL A 50 -17.58 -4.34 7.11
CA VAL A 50 -17.89 -5.64 7.72
C VAL A 50 -18.36 -5.40 9.16
N ALA A 51 -19.58 -5.84 9.46
CA ALA A 51 -20.20 -5.61 10.77
C ALA A 51 -19.31 -6.09 11.93
N ASN A 52 -19.22 -5.27 12.97
CA ASN A 52 -18.44 -5.52 14.19
C ASN A 52 -16.92 -5.64 13.98
N THR A 53 -16.39 -5.02 12.91
CA THR A 53 -14.96 -4.98 12.61
C THR A 53 -14.60 -3.65 11.96
N ASP A 54 -13.31 -3.32 11.91
CA ASP A 54 -12.80 -2.15 11.18
C ASP A 54 -12.50 -2.45 9.69
N ASP A 55 -12.90 -3.63 9.21
CA ASP A 55 -12.60 -4.09 7.86
C ASP A 55 -13.70 -3.75 6.87
N PHE A 56 -13.32 -3.77 5.59
CA PHE A 56 -14.21 -3.51 4.47
C PHE A 56 -14.15 -4.66 3.47
N GLU A 57 -15.25 -4.87 2.75
CA GLU A 57 -15.33 -5.75 1.60
C GLU A 57 -15.30 -4.97 0.30
N SER A 58 -14.55 -5.45 -0.69
CA SER A 58 -14.54 -4.91 -2.04
C SER A 58 -15.77 -5.34 -2.84
N GLY A 59 -16.00 -4.71 -3.99
CA GLY A 59 -16.95 -5.22 -4.98
C GLY A 59 -16.51 -6.56 -5.61
N TYR A 60 -17.41 -7.18 -6.38
CA TYR A 60 -17.24 -8.50 -7.02
C TYR A 60 -17.04 -8.43 -8.55
N TRP A 61 -16.78 -7.26 -9.11
CA TRP A 61 -16.81 -7.04 -10.57
C TRP A 61 -15.67 -7.76 -11.33
N TRP A 62 -14.58 -8.10 -10.64
CA TRP A 62 -13.32 -8.53 -11.25
C TRP A 62 -13.20 -10.05 -11.40
N ARG A 63 -12.66 -10.50 -12.53
CA ARG A 63 -12.34 -11.92 -12.74
C ARG A 63 -10.97 -12.18 -12.16
N ILE A 64 -10.93 -12.73 -10.96
CA ILE A 64 -9.68 -13.13 -10.30
C ILE A 64 -9.77 -14.64 -10.10
N GLY A 65 -8.76 -15.36 -10.57
CA GLY A 65 -8.68 -16.80 -10.35
C GLY A 65 -8.20 -17.11 -8.94
N GLN A 66 -8.58 -18.27 -8.40
CA GLN A 66 -8.27 -18.67 -7.02
C GLN A 66 -6.80 -18.48 -6.65
N LYS A 67 -5.86 -18.97 -7.49
CA LYS A 67 -4.41 -18.81 -7.27
C LYS A 67 -3.96 -17.36 -7.09
N ASN A 68 -4.57 -16.43 -7.83
CA ASN A 68 -4.27 -15.01 -7.67
C ASN A 68 -4.88 -14.45 -6.38
N ALA A 69 -6.11 -14.86 -6.03
CA ALA A 69 -6.78 -14.44 -4.81
C ALA A 69 -6.03 -14.92 -3.56
N ASP A 70 -5.61 -16.19 -3.54
CA ASP A 70 -4.80 -16.78 -2.47
C ASP A 70 -3.49 -16.01 -2.29
N ALA A 71 -2.79 -15.75 -3.39
CA ALA A 71 -1.54 -15.02 -3.35
C ALA A 71 -1.70 -13.55 -2.99
N LEU A 72 -2.90 -12.97 -3.06
CA LEU A 72 -3.16 -11.58 -2.69
C LEU A 72 -3.42 -11.39 -1.20
N VAL A 73 -3.71 -12.45 -0.43
CA VAL A 73 -3.90 -12.35 1.03
C VAL A 73 -2.59 -11.90 1.69
N GLY A 74 -2.67 -10.89 2.55
CA GLY A 74 -1.52 -10.18 3.12
C GLY A 74 -0.90 -9.13 2.19
N GLY A 75 -1.40 -9.02 0.96
CA GLY A 75 -1.02 -8.03 -0.04
C GLY A 75 -1.80 -6.71 0.06
N HIS A 76 -1.59 -5.85 -0.93
CA HIS A 76 -2.16 -4.50 -1.00
C HIS A 76 -3.31 -4.43 -2.01
N LEU A 77 -4.40 -3.79 -1.60
CA LEU A 77 -5.55 -3.50 -2.45
C LEU A 77 -5.73 -1.99 -2.57
N TYR A 78 -5.86 -1.53 -3.81
CA TYR A 78 -6.09 -0.12 -4.13
C TYR A 78 -7.36 -0.01 -4.97
N LEU A 79 -8.28 0.85 -4.54
CA LEU A 79 -9.55 1.11 -5.20
C LEU A 79 -9.50 2.50 -5.83
N HIS A 80 -9.92 2.57 -7.09
CA HIS A 80 -9.89 3.78 -7.92
C HIS A 80 -11.27 4.05 -8.51
N MET A 81 -11.70 5.31 -8.61
CA MET A 81 -12.94 5.64 -9.34
C MET A 81 -12.75 5.55 -10.86
N ALA A 82 -11.57 5.91 -11.36
CA ALA A 82 -11.20 5.84 -12.78
C ALA A 82 -9.76 5.37 -13.00
N GLN A 83 -9.43 4.94 -14.22
CA GLN A 83 -8.07 4.50 -14.56
C GLN A 83 -7.03 5.61 -14.58
N SER A 84 -7.48 6.85 -14.76
CA SER A 84 -6.64 8.04 -14.75
C SER A 84 -6.44 8.61 -13.33
N GLU A 85 -7.11 8.05 -12.32
CA GLU A 85 -7.16 8.63 -10.98
C GLU A 85 -6.33 7.83 -9.97
N THR A 86 -5.92 8.53 -8.92
CA THR A 86 -5.31 7.92 -7.74
C THR A 86 -6.34 7.13 -6.96
N SER A 87 -5.87 6.22 -6.10
CA SER A 87 -6.76 5.44 -5.25
C SER A 87 -7.49 6.33 -4.24
N HIS A 88 -8.81 6.18 -4.14
CA HIS A 88 -9.63 6.86 -3.13
C HIS A 88 -9.82 6.02 -1.87
N HIS A 89 -9.59 4.71 -1.97
CA HIS A 89 -9.71 3.78 -0.86
C HIS A 89 -8.79 2.56 -1.07
N GLY A 90 -8.57 1.77 -0.04
CA GLY A 90 -7.68 0.61 -0.10
C GLY A 90 -7.11 0.22 1.25
N GLY A 91 -6.33 -0.85 1.23
CA GLY A 91 -5.71 -1.37 2.44
C GLY A 91 -5.05 -2.74 2.26
N VAL A 92 -4.80 -3.40 3.37
CA VAL A 92 -4.17 -4.73 3.40
C VAL A 92 -5.26 -5.81 3.31
N ILE A 93 -5.14 -6.71 2.35
CA ILE A 93 -6.09 -7.82 2.16
C ILE A 93 -5.91 -8.81 3.32
N VAL A 94 -6.97 -9.00 4.11
CA VAL A 94 -6.97 -9.96 5.23
C VAL A 94 -7.62 -11.29 4.85
N GLY A 95 -8.35 -11.32 3.74
CA GLY A 95 -8.97 -12.54 3.20
C GLY A 95 -9.90 -12.24 2.04
N TYR A 96 -10.69 -13.23 1.66
CA TYR A 96 -11.73 -13.06 0.65
C TYR A 96 -12.88 -14.04 0.89
N ARG A 97 -14.03 -13.74 0.29
CA ARG A 97 -15.12 -14.69 0.09
C ARG A 97 -15.50 -14.77 -1.37
N ILE A 98 -16.22 -15.82 -1.74
CA ILE A 98 -16.71 -16.03 -3.10
C ILE A 98 -18.19 -15.62 -3.12
N GLN A 99 -18.58 -14.81 -4.10
CA GLN A 99 -19.98 -14.51 -4.37
C GLN A 99 -20.70 -15.82 -4.73
N ALA A 100 -21.70 -16.20 -3.93
CA ALA A 100 -22.34 -17.51 -4.03
C ALA A 100 -23.28 -17.61 -5.24
N ASP A 101 -23.99 -16.52 -5.55
CA ASP A 101 -25.14 -16.52 -6.43
C ASP A 101 -25.22 -15.30 -7.37
N GLY A 102 -26.19 -15.36 -8.29
CA GLY A 102 -26.47 -14.32 -9.27
C GLY A 102 -25.49 -14.30 -10.45
N LYS A 103 -25.58 -13.24 -11.27
CA LYS A 103 -24.75 -13.04 -12.48
C LYS A 103 -23.25 -13.02 -12.19
N TYR A 104 -22.87 -12.74 -10.95
CA TYR A 104 -21.47 -12.65 -10.50
C TYR A 104 -21.07 -13.79 -9.55
N ALA A 105 -21.82 -14.90 -9.54
CA ALA A 105 -21.40 -16.10 -8.83
C ALA A 105 -19.98 -16.53 -9.23
N GLY A 106 -19.20 -16.99 -8.24
CA GLY A 106 -17.81 -17.39 -8.43
C GLY A 106 -16.79 -16.24 -8.44
N ARG A 107 -17.22 -14.99 -8.24
CA ARG A 107 -16.31 -13.83 -8.14
C ARG A 107 -15.80 -13.66 -6.71
N TYR A 108 -14.57 -13.15 -6.61
CA TYR A 108 -13.89 -12.94 -5.34
C TYR A 108 -14.17 -11.54 -4.81
N ILE A 109 -14.56 -11.48 -3.54
CA ILE A 109 -14.79 -10.28 -2.76
C ILE A 109 -13.71 -10.24 -1.70
N PHE A 110 -12.79 -9.29 -1.78
CA PHE A 110 -11.71 -9.18 -0.81
C PHE A 110 -12.20 -8.48 0.43
N ARG A 111 -11.88 -9.05 1.58
CA ARG A 111 -11.93 -8.36 2.86
C ARG A 111 -10.56 -7.73 3.10
N PHE A 112 -10.53 -6.45 3.46
CA PHE A 112 -9.30 -5.71 3.69
C PHE A 112 -9.43 -4.77 4.88
N HIS A 113 -8.30 -4.57 5.57
CA HIS A 113 -8.18 -3.57 6.62
C HIS A 113 -7.74 -2.24 5.99
N PRO A 114 -8.55 -1.18 6.06
CA PRO A 114 -8.27 0.08 5.39
C PRO A 114 -7.09 0.78 6.07
N THR A 115 -6.20 1.39 5.29
CA THR A 115 -5.05 2.11 5.85
C THR A 115 -4.72 3.36 5.04
N PRO A 116 -4.30 4.47 5.69
CA PRO A 116 -4.06 5.74 5.00
C PRO A 116 -3.01 5.68 3.90
N GLU A 117 -2.02 4.77 4.00
CA GLU A 117 -0.96 4.63 3.00
C GLU A 117 -1.46 4.11 1.64
N HIS A 118 -2.71 3.64 1.58
CA HIS A 118 -3.31 3.13 0.34
C HIS A 118 -4.17 4.17 -0.39
N ILE A 119 -4.21 5.40 0.10
CA ILE A 119 -4.93 6.52 -0.51
C ILE A 119 -3.94 7.36 -1.32
N GLY A 120 -4.38 7.87 -2.48
CA GLY A 120 -3.57 8.74 -3.33
C GLY A 120 -2.55 8.00 -4.21
N ILE A 121 -2.63 6.67 -4.31
CA ILE A 121 -1.67 5.87 -5.08
C ILE A 121 -2.10 5.78 -6.54
N PHE A 122 -1.19 6.10 -7.46
CA PHE A 122 -1.45 6.02 -8.89
C PHE A 122 -1.11 4.63 -9.45
N ALA A 123 -2.03 4.03 -10.20
CA ALA A 123 -1.79 2.78 -10.91
C ALA A 123 -1.06 3.08 -12.23
N MET A 124 0.27 2.90 -12.27
CA MET A 124 1.03 3.10 -13.51
C MET A 124 0.46 2.22 -14.65
N PRO A 125 0.54 2.67 -15.91
CA PRO A 125 0.08 1.88 -17.06
C PRO A 125 0.63 0.45 -17.02
N GLY A 126 -0.27 -0.54 -17.19
CA GLY A 126 0.09 -1.96 -17.13
C GLY A 126 0.31 -2.56 -15.73
N ARG A 127 0.21 -1.78 -14.64
CA ARG A 127 0.35 -2.25 -13.25
C ARG A 127 -1.00 -2.50 -12.54
N TRP A 128 -2.09 -2.50 -13.29
CA TRP A 128 -3.44 -2.65 -12.74
C TRP A 128 -3.69 -4.03 -12.13
N LEU A 129 -3.22 -5.06 -12.83
CA LEU A 129 -3.58 -6.44 -12.53
C LEU A 129 -2.42 -7.18 -11.86
N PHE A 130 -2.71 -7.81 -10.74
CA PHE A 130 -1.85 -8.81 -10.15
C PHE A 130 -1.90 -10.11 -10.95
N ARG A 131 -0.75 -10.77 -11.15
CA ARG A 131 -0.67 -12.12 -11.69
C ARG A 131 0.27 -12.97 -10.84
N TYR A 132 -0.23 -14.07 -10.29
CA TYR A 132 0.55 -15.01 -9.48
C TYR A 132 1.84 -15.48 -10.15
N LYS A 133 1.84 -15.66 -11.49
CA LYS A 133 3.06 -16.02 -12.25
C LYS A 133 4.22 -15.04 -12.07
N GLN A 134 3.96 -13.80 -11.64
CA GLN A 134 5.00 -12.81 -11.34
C GLN A 134 5.75 -13.11 -10.03
N LEU A 135 5.20 -13.96 -9.15
CA LEU A 135 5.82 -14.33 -7.87
C LEU A 135 6.61 -15.65 -7.91
N VAL A 136 6.43 -16.48 -8.94
CA VAL A 136 6.98 -17.85 -9.01
C VAL A 136 8.02 -17.96 -10.13
N LEU A 137 8.92 -16.97 -10.21
CA LEU A 137 10.05 -16.99 -11.15
C LEU A 137 11.08 -18.04 -10.74
#